data_AF-A0A958MNJ4-F1
#
_entry.id   AF-A0A958MNJ4-F1
#
_cell.length_a   1.000
_cell.length_b   1.000
_cell.length_c   1.000
_cell.angle_alpha   90.00
_cell.angle_beta   90.00
_cell.angle_gamma   90.00
#
_symmetry.space_group_name_H-M   'P 1'
#
loop_
_entity.id
_entity.type
_entity.pdbx_description
1 polymer ?
#
loop_
_entity_poly.entity_id
_entity_poly.type
_entity_poly.pdbx_seq_one_letter_code
_entity_poly.pdbx_strand_id
1 'polypeptide(L)'
;MISKLNLANILFLDIETVPETEHFSDLNDTKQQLWELKSQYQRRDDYTAEEFYDRAGIWAEFGKIVCISVGYFTYQGDVRTFRVTS
;
A
#
# COMPACT_ATOMS: atom_id res chain seq x y z
N MET A 1 11.41 -17.76 16.44
CA MET A 1 11.50 -17.80 14.96
C MET A 1 12.46 -16.75 14.43
N ILE A 2 12.29 -15.47 14.79
CA ILE A 2 13.17 -14.37 14.33
C ILE A 2 14.64 -14.51 14.75
N SER A 3 14.92 -15.08 15.91
CA SER A 3 16.28 -15.26 16.45
C SER A 3 17.15 -16.26 15.69
N LYS A 4 16.56 -17.04 14.75
CA LYS A 4 17.29 -18.01 13.91
C LYS A 4 17.54 -17.51 12.49
N LEU A 5 17.02 -16.34 12.13
CA LEU A 5 17.16 -15.78 10.78
C LEU A 5 18.39 -14.89 10.72
N ASN A 6 19.16 -15.00 9.63
CA ASN A 6 20.18 -14.02 9.33
C ASN A 6 19.49 -12.72 8.92
N LEU A 7 19.60 -11.67 9.75
CA LEU A 7 18.93 -10.40 9.52
C LEU A 7 19.41 -9.68 8.24
N ALA A 8 20.61 -9.98 7.74
CA ALA A 8 21.07 -9.47 6.45
C ALA A 8 20.29 -10.04 5.25
N ASN A 9 19.54 -11.13 5.45
CA ASN A 9 18.69 -11.74 4.42
C ASN A 9 17.23 -11.27 4.52
N ILE A 10 16.93 -10.30 5.39
CA ILE A 10 15.59 -9.76 5.56
C ILE A 10 15.53 -8.36 4.97
N LEU A 11 14.64 -8.18 4.01
CA LEU A 11 14.27 -6.88 3.46
C LEU A 11 12.98 -6.40 4.14
N PHE A 12 13.01 -5.20 4.68
CA PHE A 12 11.83 -4.54 5.23
C PHE A 12 11.29 -3.60 4.16
N LEU A 13 10.02 -3.76 3.83
CA LEU A 13 9.33 -2.93 2.85
C LEU A 13 8.21 -2.19 3.56
N ASP A 14 8.17 -0.89 3.31
CA ASP A 14 7.10 -0.01 3.74
C ASP A 14 6.61 0.75 2.50
N ILE A 15 5.31 0.67 2.21
CA ILE A 15 4.74 1.16 0.95
C ILE A 15 3.56 2.05 1.30
N GLU A 16 3.65 3.31 0.88
CA GLU A 16 2.57 4.27 1.01
C GLU A 16 1.84 4.41 -0.32
N THR A 17 0.52 4.40 -0.24
CA THR A 17 -0.38 4.45 -1.40
C THR A 17 -1.44 5.52 -1.21
N VAL A 18 -1.89 6.07 -2.33
CA VAL A 18 -3.02 7.00 -2.40
C VAL A 18 -3.96 6.53 -3.51
N PRO A 19 -5.22 6.98 -3.56
CA PRO A 19 -6.08 6.73 -4.70
C PRO A 19 -5.44 7.11 -6.05
N GLU A 20 -5.71 6.34 -7.12
CA GLU A 20 -5.18 6.57 -8.46
C GLU A 20 -5.54 7.99 -8.96
N THR A 21 -6.79 8.39 -8.76
CA THR A 21 -7.34 9.73 -8.98
C THR A 21 -7.82 10.35 -7.67
N GLU A 22 -7.88 11.67 -7.58
CA GLU A 22 -8.33 12.36 -6.35
C GLU A 22 -9.81 12.11 -6.10
N HIS A 23 -10.65 12.18 -7.13
CA HIS A 23 -12.08 11.95 -7.01
C HIS A 23 -12.51 10.66 -7.73
N PHE A 24 -13.60 10.07 -7.22
CA PHE A 24 -14.22 8.90 -7.85
C PHE A 24 -14.70 9.21 -9.27
N SER A 25 -15.22 10.42 -9.48
CA SER A 25 -15.69 10.92 -10.78
C SER A 25 -14.59 11.04 -11.82
N ASP A 26 -13.32 11.15 -11.40
CA ASP A 26 -12.16 11.20 -12.29
C ASP A 26 -11.73 9.81 -12.79
N LEU A 27 -12.23 8.73 -12.17
CA LEU A 27 -12.01 7.38 -12.69
C LEU A 27 -12.72 7.21 -14.04
N ASN A 28 -12.14 6.39 -14.92
CA ASN A 28 -12.86 5.95 -16.10
C ASN A 28 -14.06 5.05 -15.73
N ASP A 29 -15.05 4.97 -16.61
CA ASP A 29 -16.30 4.22 -16.38
C ASP A 29 -16.07 2.77 -15.94
N THR A 30 -15.07 2.11 -16.51
CA THR A 30 -14.73 0.73 -16.16
C THR A 30 -14.24 0.64 -14.71
N LYS A 31 -13.35 1.54 -14.29
CA LYS A 31 -12.83 1.60 -12.92
C LYS A 31 -13.91 1.99 -11.92
N GLN A 32 -14.82 2.90 -12.28
CA GLN A 32 -15.96 3.24 -11.42
C GLN A 32 -16.82 2.01 -11.13
N GLN A 33 -17.19 1.25 -12.17
CA GLN A 33 -17.97 0.01 -12.03
C GLN A 33 -17.23 -1.05 -11.20
N LEU A 34 -15.92 -1.22 -11.44
CA LEU A 34 -15.10 -2.16 -10.70
C LEU A 34 -14.95 -1.75 -9.23
N TRP A 35 -14.81 -0.46 -8.94
CA TRP A 35 -14.74 0.06 -7.57
C TRP A 35 -16.06 -0.16 -6.84
N GLU A 36 -17.19 0.13 -7.49
CA GLU A 36 -18.51 -0.09 -6.91
C GLU A 36 -18.73 -1.55 -6.50
N LEU A 37 -18.35 -2.49 -7.37
CA LEU A 37 -18.41 -3.92 -7.10
C LEU A 37 -17.42 -4.35 -6.02
N LYS A 38 -16.16 -3.89 -6.09
CA LYS A 38 -15.10 -4.29 -5.16
C LYS A 38 -15.34 -3.75 -3.76
N SER A 39 -15.82 -2.52 -3.62
CA SER A 39 -16.02 -1.86 -2.32
C SER A 39 -17.27 -2.37 -1.59
N GLN A 40 -18.23 -2.98 -2.30
CA GLN A 40 -19.54 -3.37 -1.77
C GLN A 40 -19.46 -4.18 -0.46
N TYR A 41 -18.56 -5.15 -0.36
CA TYR A 41 -18.43 -5.99 0.84
C TYR A 41 -18.00 -5.19 2.09
N GLN A 42 -17.30 -4.08 1.89
CA GLN A 42 -16.72 -3.28 2.96
C GLN A 42 -17.59 -2.08 3.31
N ARG A 43 -18.16 -1.38 2.30
CA ARG A 43 -19.02 -0.21 2.50
C ARG A 43 -20.46 -0.56 2.89
N ARG A 44 -20.90 -1.80 2.63
CA ARG A 44 -22.28 -2.27 2.83
C ARG A 44 -23.28 -1.33 2.14
N ASP A 45 -24.46 -1.13 2.73
CA ASP A 45 -25.47 -0.18 2.27
C ASP A 45 -25.39 1.16 3.03
N ASP A 46 -24.36 1.36 3.85
CA ASP A 46 -24.19 2.54 4.71
C ASP A 46 -23.57 3.74 3.97
N TYR A 47 -22.80 3.46 2.91
CA TYR A 47 -22.11 4.47 2.09
C TYR A 47 -22.25 4.17 0.60
N THR A 48 -22.34 5.21 -0.22
CA THR A 48 -22.18 5.10 -1.68
C THR A 48 -20.73 4.74 -2.04
N ALA A 49 -20.51 4.30 -3.29
CA ALA A 49 -19.17 3.98 -3.78
C ALA A 49 -18.25 5.22 -3.76
N GLU A 50 -18.79 6.40 -4.06
CA GLU A 50 -18.09 7.67 -4.07
C GLU A 50 -17.73 8.13 -2.64
N GLU A 51 -18.65 8.09 -1.68
CA GLU A 51 -18.37 8.44 -0.27
C GLU A 51 -17.32 7.53 0.37
N PHE A 52 -17.17 6.31 -0.15
CA PHE A 52 -16.19 5.35 0.34
C PHE A 52 -14.83 5.44 -0.39
N TYR A 53 -14.73 6.26 -1.45
CA TYR A 53 -13.59 6.28 -2.37
C TYR A 53 -12.28 6.75 -1.74
N ASP A 54 -12.29 7.54 -0.67
CA ASP A 54 -11.08 7.96 0.05
C ASP A 54 -10.19 6.78 0.50
N ARG A 55 -10.78 5.58 0.59
CA ARG A 55 -10.08 4.34 0.95
C ARG A 55 -9.50 3.58 -0.25
N ALA A 56 -9.67 4.07 -1.48
CA ALA A 56 -9.25 3.39 -2.70
C ALA A 56 -7.76 3.05 -2.73
N GLY A 57 -6.92 3.85 -2.08
CA GLY A 57 -5.48 3.58 -1.95
C GLY A 57 -5.15 2.21 -1.34
N ILE A 58 -6.03 1.64 -0.51
CA ILE A 58 -5.83 0.33 0.14
C ILE A 58 -5.81 -0.82 -0.89
N TRP A 59 -6.51 -0.66 -2.02
CA TRP A 59 -6.59 -1.69 -3.05
C TRP A 59 -5.58 -1.42 -4.15
N ALA A 60 -4.76 -2.43 -4.46
CA ALA A 60 -3.72 -2.31 -5.49
C ALA A 60 -4.27 -1.94 -6.87
N GLU A 61 -5.53 -2.29 -7.16
CA GLU A 61 -6.20 -1.98 -8.42
C GLU A 61 -6.66 -0.52 -8.51
N PHE A 62 -6.77 0.22 -7.40
CA PHE A 62 -7.31 1.58 -7.32
C PHE A 62 -6.38 2.57 -6.63
N GLY A 63 -5.24 2.10 -6.13
CA GLY A 63 -4.19 2.90 -5.54
C GLY A 63 -3.00 3.09 -6.48
N LYS A 64 -2.28 4.19 -6.28
CA LYS A 64 -0.93 4.41 -6.82
C LYS A 64 0.06 4.51 -5.68
N ILE A 65 1.24 3.93 -5.89
CA ILE A 65 2.34 4.00 -4.93
C ILE A 65 2.97 5.38 -5.01
N VAL A 66 3.12 6.04 -3.86
CA VAL A 66 3.76 7.36 -3.77
C VAL A 66 5.12 7.30 -3.07
N CYS A 67 5.36 6.27 -2.27
CA CYS A 67 6.62 6.04 -1.60
C CYS A 67 6.85 4.54 -1.43
N ILE A 68 8.10 4.10 -1.62
CA ILE A 68 8.55 2.76 -1.23
C ILE A 68 9.81 2.97 -0.39
N SER A 69 9.70 2.71 0.90
CA SER A 69 10.86 2.70 1.79
C SER A 69 11.35 1.27 1.97
N VAL A 70 12.67 1.12 1.91
CA VAL A 70 13.37 -0.15 2.01
C VAL A 70 14.35 -0.09 3.16
N GLY A 71 14.15 -0.97 4.15
CA GLY A 71 15.05 -1.18 5.27
C GLY A 71 15.84 -2.48 5.12
N TYR A 72 17.12 -2.47 5.46
CA TYR A 72 17.94 -3.69 5.50
C TYR A 72 19.08 -3.58 6.50
N PHE A 73 19.54 -4.72 7.01
CA PHE A 73 20.72 -4.79 7.86
C PHE A 73 21.98 -5.00 7.03
N THR A 74 23.03 -4.24 7.35
CA THR A 74 24.39 -4.43 6.82
C THR A 74 25.38 -4.54 7.96
N TYR A 75 26.57 -5.09 7.68
CA TYR A 75 27.66 -5.25 8.63
C TYR A 75 28.88 -4.46 8.16
N GLN A 76 29.40 -3.58 9.01
CA GLN A 76 30.65 -2.87 8.81
C GLN A 76 31.65 -3.37 9.87
N GLY A 77 32.45 -4.37 9.49
CA GLY A 77 33.20 -5.17 10.48
C GLY A 77 32.24 -5.88 11.42
N ASP A 78 32.45 -5.72 12.73
CA ASP A 78 31.60 -6.31 13.77
C ASP A 78 30.36 -5.46 14.12
N VAL A 79 30.21 -4.28 13.50
CA VAL A 79 29.09 -3.37 13.76
C VAL A 79 27.94 -3.65 12.79
N ARG A 80 26.77 -3.97 13.36
CA ARG A 80 25.52 -4.10 12.59
C ARG A 80 24.83 -2.74 12.47
N THR A 81 24.46 -2.35 11.26
CA THR A 81 23.74 -1.11 10.98
C THR A 81 22.43 -1.41 10.25
N PHE A 82 21.34 -0.78 10.67
CA PHE A 82 20.09 -0.77 9.93
C PHE A 82 20.09 0.45 8.99
N ARG A 83 19.98 0.22 7.70
CA ARG A 83 19.92 1.27 6.68
C ARG A 83 18.51 1.36 6.13
N VAL A 84 18.05 2.58 5.88
CA VAL A 84 16.77 2.88 5.25
C VAL A 84 17.03 3.75 4.03
N THR A 85 16.34 3.47 2.92
CA THR A 85 16.31 4.29 1.71
C THR A 85 14.87 4.34 1.19
N SER A 86 14.50 5.46 0.57
CA SER A 86 13.16 5.70 -0.02
C SER A 86 13.30 6.18 -1.46
#